data_AF-A0A6A3HZ23-F1
#
_entry.id   AF-A0A6A3HZ23-F1
#
_cell.length_a   1.000
_cell.length_b   1.000
_cell.length_c   1.000
_cell.angle_alpha   90.00
_cell.angle_beta   90.00
_cell.angle_gamma   90.00
#
_symmetry.space_group_name_H-M   'P 1'
#
loop_
_entity.id
_entity.type
_entity.pdbx_description
1 polymer ?
#
loop_
_entity_poly.entity_id
_entity_poly.type
_entity_poly.pdbx_seq_one_letter_code
_entity_poly.pdbx_strand_id
1 'polypeptide(L)'
;MEEYVVLSRPDPATCNMLVFWVNSKLGKFRSEVIATNVQTAALIGNEFARNDDHLMELFQAQQERQVTALVASRTSRAAPGSRPSHSRDQRTQKPSAVPRELSSMLPKQGNKTLCMRYISKKGCTGPAPGLCFDPNRAHFRPIALPADAKAFIDKNFFGLGQEYHDL
;
A
#
# COMPACT_ATOMS: atom_id res chain seq x y z
N MET A 1 -16.43 15.79 30.23
CA MET A 1 -15.16 15.43 29.56
C MET A 1 -15.56 14.51 28.42
N GLU A 2 -15.71 15.07 27.21
CA GLU A 2 -16.13 14.31 26.04
C GLU A 2 -15.03 13.32 25.67
N GLU A 3 -15.38 12.05 25.72
CA GLU A 3 -14.55 10.94 25.30
C GLU A 3 -14.37 11.05 23.78
N TYR A 4 -13.24 11.60 23.35
CA TYR A 4 -12.83 11.55 21.95
C TYR A 4 -12.66 10.08 21.58
N VAL A 5 -13.69 9.50 20.98
CA VAL A 5 -13.61 8.19 20.34
C VAL A 5 -12.43 8.27 19.39
N VAL A 6 -11.38 7.52 19.67
CA VAL A 6 -10.24 7.36 18.76
C VAL A 6 -10.82 6.72 17.51
N LEU A 7 -11.21 7.55 16.54
CA LEU A 7 -11.68 7.09 15.25
C LEU A 7 -10.54 6.24 14.69
N SER A 8 -10.80 4.94 14.57
CA SER A 8 -9.91 4.00 13.91
C SER A 8 -9.37 4.65 12.63
N ARG A 9 -8.05 4.61 12.45
CA ARG A 9 -7.40 5.24 11.30
C ARG A 9 -8.13 4.79 10.02
N PRO A 10 -8.61 5.73 9.17
CA PRO A 10 -9.29 5.38 7.94
C PRO A 10 -8.42 4.45 7.11
N ASP A 11 -9.03 3.46 6.45
CA ASP A 11 -8.28 2.54 5.62
C ASP A 11 -7.58 3.28 4.46
N PRO A 12 -6.52 2.70 3.87
CA PRO A 12 -5.77 3.36 2.80
C PRO A 12 -6.63 3.76 1.60
N ALA A 13 -7.69 3.02 1.28
CA ALA A 13 -8.57 3.36 0.17
C ALA A 13 -9.39 4.62 0.49
N THR A 14 -9.90 4.76 1.72
CA THR A 14 -10.59 5.99 2.15
C THR A 14 -9.66 7.19 2.14
N CYS A 15 -8.42 7.01 2.60
CA CYS A 15 -7.41 8.07 2.55
C CYS A 15 -7.14 8.51 1.09
N ASN A 16 -6.93 7.55 0.19
CA ASN A 16 -6.65 7.84 -1.22
C ASN A 16 -7.83 8.50 -1.94
N MET A 17 -9.06 8.08 -1.62
CA MET A 17 -10.29 8.68 -2.12
C MET A 17 -10.39 10.15 -1.74
N LEU A 18 -10.14 10.49 -0.47
CA LEU A 18 -10.16 11.88 0.01
C LEU A 18 -9.08 12.72 -0.67
N VAL A 19 -7.86 12.19 -0.80
CA VAL A 19 -6.77 12.86 -1.51
C VAL A 19 -7.12 13.14 -2.97
N PHE A 20 -7.74 12.16 -3.65
CA PHE A 20 -8.21 12.34 -5.03
C PHE A 20 -9.23 13.47 -5.14
N TRP A 21 -10.22 13.49 -4.25
CA TRP A 21 -11.24 14.54 -4.22
C TRP A 21 -10.63 15.94 -3.98
N VAL A 22 -9.75 16.07 -2.98
CA VAL A 22 -9.03 17.34 -2.71
C VAL A 22 -8.24 17.78 -3.95
N ASN A 23 -7.50 16.87 -4.58
CA ASN A 23 -6.73 17.17 -5.78
C ASN A 23 -7.61 17.59 -6.97
N SER A 24 -8.81 17.02 -7.10
CA SER A 24 -9.77 17.42 -8.13
C SER A 24 -10.21 18.88 -7.95
N LYS A 25 -10.56 19.29 -6.72
CA LYS A 25 -10.93 20.68 -6.41
C LYS A 25 -9.75 21.64 -6.59
N LEU A 26 -8.55 21.25 -6.15
CA LEU A 26 -7.32 22.03 -6.38
C LEU A 26 -6.96 22.14 -7.87
N GLY A 27 -7.25 21.10 -8.65
CA GLY A 27 -7.12 21.11 -10.11
C GLY A 27 -8.04 22.15 -10.75
N LYS A 28 -9.32 22.17 -10.35
CA LYS A 28 -10.31 23.18 -10.76
C LYS A 28 -9.88 24.59 -10.37
N PHE A 29 -9.36 24.77 -9.16
CA PHE A 29 -8.83 26.05 -8.71
C PHE A 29 -7.68 26.52 -9.62
N ARG A 30 -6.72 25.64 -9.90
CA ARG A 30 -5.58 25.94 -10.77
C ARG A 30 -6.03 26.30 -12.19
N SER A 31 -7.05 25.62 -12.74
CA SER A 31 -7.56 25.96 -14.08
C SER A 31 -8.18 27.35 -14.13
N GLU A 32 -8.94 27.77 -13.11
CA GLU A 32 -9.50 29.12 -13.05
C GLU A 32 -8.41 30.20 -12.89
N VAL A 33 -7.37 29.93 -12.09
CA VAL A 33 -6.22 30.84 -11.95
C VAL A 33 -5.49 31.01 -13.29
N ILE A 34 -5.26 29.92 -14.02
CA ILE A 34 -4.63 29.96 -15.36
C ILE A 34 -5.52 30.71 -16.35
N ALA A 35 -6.83 30.59 -16.25
CA ALA A 35 -7.80 31.33 -17.06
C ALA A 35 -7.96 32.81 -16.63
N THR A 36 -7.22 33.27 -15.62
CA THR A 36 -7.33 34.63 -15.04
C THR A 36 -8.69 34.94 -14.40
N ASN A 37 -9.50 33.91 -14.12
CA ASN A 37 -10.83 34.03 -13.53
C ASN A 37 -10.74 33.95 -12.00
N VAL A 38 -10.11 34.97 -11.41
CA VAL A 38 -9.76 34.98 -9.98
C VAL A 38 -11.00 35.02 -9.09
N GLN A 39 -12.09 35.65 -9.55
CA GLN A 39 -13.36 35.68 -8.83
C GLN A 39 -13.94 34.28 -8.67
N THR A 40 -13.93 33.47 -9.74
CA THR A 40 -14.41 32.08 -9.67
C THR A 40 -13.44 31.21 -8.89
N ALA A 41 -12.13 31.42 -9.04
CA ALA A 41 -11.12 30.71 -8.27
C ALA A 41 -11.32 30.88 -6.75
N ALA A 42 -11.65 32.09 -6.28
CA ALA A 42 -11.91 32.37 -4.87
C ALA A 42 -13.14 31.60 -4.33
N LEU A 43 -14.15 31.34 -5.17
CA LEU A 43 -15.36 30.63 -4.77
C LEU A 43 -15.18 29.13 -4.62
N ILE A 44 -14.15 28.53 -5.24
CA ILE A 44 -13.91 27.07 -5.18
C ILE A 44 -13.62 26.59 -3.75
N GLY A 45 -13.11 27.46 -2.88
CA GLY A 45 -12.95 27.16 -1.45
C GLY A 45 -14.27 26.76 -0.77
N ASN A 46 -15.39 27.30 -1.23
CA ASN A 46 -16.72 26.99 -0.69
C ASN A 46 -17.23 25.61 -1.11
N GLU A 47 -16.58 24.97 -2.09
CA GLU A 47 -16.93 23.61 -2.53
C GLU A 47 -16.35 22.52 -1.61
N PHE A 48 -15.46 22.86 -0.68
CA PHE A 48 -14.90 21.91 0.29
C PHE A 48 -15.91 21.62 1.40
N ALA A 49 -16.90 20.80 1.10
CA ALA A 49 -17.98 20.44 2.04
C ALA A 49 -18.12 18.92 2.17
N ARG A 50 -18.57 18.44 3.34
CA ARG A 50 -18.79 17.01 3.58
C ARG A 50 -19.93 16.43 2.73
N ASN A 51 -20.88 17.28 2.34
CA ASN A 51 -22.02 16.98 1.49
C ASN A 51 -21.75 17.33 0.01
N ASP A 52 -20.49 17.43 -0.40
CA ASP A 52 -20.15 17.55 -1.82
C ASP A 52 -20.53 16.26 -2.57
N ASP A 53 -21.29 16.40 -3.66
CA ASP A 53 -21.85 15.26 -4.40
C ASP A 53 -20.75 14.32 -4.91
N HIS A 54 -19.65 14.86 -5.45
CA HIS A 54 -18.54 14.07 -5.95
C HIS A 54 -17.84 13.30 -4.82
N LEU A 55 -17.69 13.91 -3.64
CA LEU A 55 -17.17 13.20 -2.46
C LEU A 55 -18.10 12.06 -2.02
N MET A 56 -19.42 12.29 -2.03
CA MET A 56 -20.41 11.28 -1.65
C MET A 56 -20.43 10.10 -2.63
N GLU A 57 -20.38 10.36 -3.93
CA GLU A 57 -20.29 9.32 -4.96
C GLU A 57 -19.05 8.45 -4.79
N LEU A 58 -17.89 9.06 -4.57
CA LEU A 58 -16.64 8.35 -4.34
C LEU A 58 -16.72 7.45 -3.10
N PHE A 59 -17.33 7.95 -2.02
CA PHE A 59 -17.50 7.21 -0.78
C PHE A 59 -18.46 6.02 -0.95
N GLN A 60 -19.58 6.24 -1.62
CA GLN A 60 -20.54 5.19 -1.93
C GLN A 60 -19.91 4.10 -2.80
N ALA A 61 -19.21 4.47 -3.88
CA ALA A 61 -18.53 3.51 -4.75
C ALA A 61 -17.49 2.67 -4.00
N GLN A 62 -16.78 3.27 -3.03
CA GLN A 62 -15.87 2.53 -2.16
C GLN A 62 -16.61 1.55 -1.25
N GLN A 63 -17.73 1.97 -0.63
CA GLN A 63 -18.53 1.12 0.23
C GLN A 63 -19.11 -0.08 -0.53
N GLU A 64 -19.63 0.15 -1.74
CA GLU A 64 -20.13 -0.91 -2.63
C GLU A 64 -19.04 -1.94 -2.98
N ARG A 65 -17.81 -1.50 -3.24
CA ARG A 65 -16.67 -2.40 -3.46
C ARG A 65 -16.35 -3.23 -2.22
N GLN A 66 -16.44 -2.65 -1.02
CA GLN A 66 -16.21 -3.39 0.22
C GLN A 66 -17.30 -4.44 0.46
N VAL A 67 -18.58 -4.08 0.28
CA VAL A 67 -19.70 -5.00 0.41
C VAL A 67 -19.58 -6.15 -0.60
N THR A 68 -19.27 -5.84 -1.86
CA THR A 68 -19.08 -6.86 -2.91
C THR A 68 -17.96 -7.83 -2.55
N ALA A 69 -16.82 -7.33 -2.06
CA ALA A 69 -15.71 -8.17 -1.62
C ALA A 69 -16.08 -9.09 -0.43
N LEU A 70 -16.86 -8.57 0.52
CA LEU A 70 -17.35 -9.34 1.67
C LEU A 70 -18.33 -10.44 1.22
N VAL A 71 -19.26 -10.15 0.33
CA VAL A 71 -20.23 -11.12 -0.20
C VAL A 71 -19.51 -12.24 -0.97
N ALA A 72 -18.56 -11.90 -1.84
CA ALA A 72 -17.75 -12.87 -2.58
C ALA A 72 -16.92 -13.80 -1.66
N SER A 73 -16.50 -13.30 -0.50
CA SER A 73 -15.77 -14.11 0.49
C SER A 73 -16.66 -15.11 1.25
N ARG A 74 -17.97 -14.87 1.31
CA ARG A 74 -18.94 -15.73 2.03
C ARG A 74 -19.51 -16.84 1.14
N THR A 75 -19.71 -16.58 -0.15
CA THR A 75 -20.23 -17.56 -1.12
C THR A 75 -19.24 -18.69 -1.45
N SER A 76 -17.95 -18.52 -1.15
CA SER A 76 -16.91 -19.54 -1.35
C SER A 76 -16.78 -20.57 -0.20
N ARG A 77 -17.62 -20.52 0.84
CA ARG A 77 -17.54 -21.40 2.03
C ARG A 77 -18.55 -22.56 2.07
N ALA A 78 -19.33 -22.82 1.01
CA ALA A 78 -20.30 -23.91 1.00
C ALA A 78 -19.82 -25.14 0.20
N ALA A 79 -19.12 -26.06 0.87
CA ALA A 79 -19.16 -27.52 0.62
C ALA A 79 -18.27 -28.27 1.64
N PRO A 80 -18.80 -29.21 2.44
CA PRO A 80 -18.01 -30.20 3.17
C PRO A 80 -17.93 -31.49 2.35
N GLY A 81 -16.72 -31.92 1.96
CA GLY A 81 -16.53 -33.21 1.30
C GLY A 81 -15.09 -33.48 0.86
N SER A 82 -14.45 -34.46 1.54
CA SER A 82 -13.29 -35.26 1.14
C SER A 82 -12.16 -34.56 0.35
N ARG A 83 -11.07 -34.23 1.06
CA ARG A 83 -9.79 -33.79 0.48
C ARG A 83 -9.04 -34.96 -0.16
N PRO A 84 -8.57 -34.81 -1.41
CA PRO A 84 -7.20 -35.11 -1.75
C PRO A 84 -6.43 -33.80 -1.80
N SER A 85 -5.29 -33.79 -1.11
CA SER A 85 -4.32 -32.70 -1.12
C SER A 85 -3.71 -32.55 -2.53
N HIS A 86 -4.22 -31.65 -3.36
CA HIS A 86 -3.47 -31.15 -4.51
C HIS A 86 -3.67 -29.65 -4.76
N SER A 87 -2.52 -28.98 -4.72
CA SER A 87 -2.14 -27.84 -5.56
C SER A 87 -2.87 -26.52 -5.38
N ARG A 88 -2.28 -25.69 -4.51
CA ARG A 88 -2.47 -24.26 -4.38
C ARG A 88 -1.70 -23.53 -5.49
N ASP A 89 -2.04 -23.73 -6.75
CA ASP A 89 -1.41 -23.03 -7.87
C ASP A 89 -2.45 -22.56 -8.89
N GLN A 90 -2.88 -21.30 -8.74
CA GLN A 90 -3.08 -20.32 -9.83
C GLN A 90 -3.76 -19.06 -9.28
N ARG A 91 -3.07 -18.38 -8.36
CA ARG A 91 -3.03 -16.92 -8.49
C ARG A 91 -1.79 -16.70 -9.33
N THR A 92 -1.95 -16.15 -10.54
CA THR A 92 -0.83 -15.66 -11.35
C THR A 92 -0.04 -14.68 -10.50
N GLN A 93 0.92 -15.22 -9.76
CA GLN A 93 1.96 -14.46 -9.11
C GLN A 93 2.66 -13.81 -10.29
N LYS A 94 2.52 -12.50 -10.41
CA LYS A 94 3.46 -11.71 -11.19
C LYS A 94 4.84 -12.25 -10.82
N PRO A 95 5.65 -12.73 -11.77
CA PRO A 95 6.96 -13.27 -11.45
C PRO A 95 7.64 -12.25 -10.55
N SER A 96 8.01 -12.69 -9.34
CA SER A 96 8.79 -11.82 -8.48
C SER A 96 9.99 -11.40 -9.31
N ALA A 97 10.21 -10.10 -9.45
CA ALA A 97 11.41 -9.59 -10.12
C ALA A 97 12.69 -10.05 -9.42
N VAL A 98 12.56 -10.65 -8.23
CA VAL A 98 13.62 -11.27 -7.45
C VAL A 98 13.72 -12.76 -7.81
N PRO A 99 14.89 -13.25 -8.29
CA PRO A 99 15.13 -14.67 -8.51
C PRO A 99 14.82 -15.53 -7.28
N ARG A 100 14.28 -16.73 -7.48
CA ARG A 100 13.92 -17.66 -6.39
C ARG A 100 15.16 -18.06 -5.56
N GLU A 101 16.28 -18.33 -6.22
CA GLU A 101 17.59 -18.62 -5.61
C GLU A 101 18.04 -17.49 -4.68
N LEU A 102 17.87 -16.24 -5.11
CA LEU A 102 18.24 -15.10 -4.28
C LEU A 102 17.34 -15.01 -3.03
N SER A 103 16.06 -15.31 -3.18
CA SER A 103 15.09 -15.26 -2.09
C SER A 103 15.32 -16.32 -1.02
N SER A 104 15.89 -17.48 -1.37
CA SER A 104 16.18 -18.56 -0.42
C SER A 104 17.41 -18.26 0.45
N MET A 105 18.39 -17.53 -0.09
CA MET A 105 19.64 -17.15 0.59
C MET A 105 19.51 -15.91 1.48
N LEU A 106 18.43 -15.15 1.35
CA LEU A 106 18.26 -13.93 2.15
C LEU A 106 18.10 -14.25 3.65
N PRO A 107 18.65 -13.40 4.54
CA PRO A 107 18.46 -13.51 5.98
C PRO A 107 16.97 -13.62 6.36
N LYS A 108 16.70 -14.38 7.42
CA LYS A 108 15.34 -14.59 7.94
C LYS A 108 15.26 -14.21 9.41
N GLN A 109 14.13 -13.60 9.78
CA GLN A 109 13.73 -13.39 11.16
C GLN A 109 12.46 -14.20 11.41
N GLY A 110 12.60 -15.30 12.14
CA GLY A 110 11.54 -16.31 12.25
C GLY A 110 11.21 -16.91 10.88
N ASN A 111 9.93 -16.84 10.49
CA ASN A 111 9.46 -17.35 9.20
C ASN A 111 9.45 -16.31 8.06
N LYS A 112 9.97 -15.10 8.29
CA LYS A 112 9.94 -14.00 7.31
C LYS A 112 11.33 -13.70 6.77
N THR A 113 11.41 -13.51 5.47
CA THR A 113 12.64 -13.13 4.76
C THR A 113 12.87 -11.62 4.81
N LEU A 114 14.11 -11.17 4.77
CA LEU A 114 14.44 -9.75 4.71
C LEU A 114 13.73 -9.02 3.56
N CYS A 115 13.15 -7.86 3.86
CA CYS A 115 12.71 -6.90 2.86
C CYS A 115 13.92 -6.13 2.31
N MET A 116 14.39 -6.48 1.11
CA MET A 116 15.52 -5.78 0.49
C MET A 116 15.27 -4.27 0.25
N ARG A 117 14.01 -3.86 0.05
CA ARG A 117 13.64 -2.43 -0.04
C ARG A 117 13.80 -1.69 1.28
N TYR A 118 13.69 -2.38 2.41
CA TYR A 118 13.81 -1.74 3.73
C TYR A 118 15.24 -1.28 3.99
N ILE A 119 16.24 -2.06 3.58
CA ILE A 119 17.66 -1.74 3.79
C ILE A 119 18.28 -0.92 2.64
N SER A 120 17.48 -0.51 1.65
CA SER A 120 17.95 0.22 0.48
C SER A 120 17.56 1.68 0.52
N LYS A 121 18.20 2.52 -0.31
CA LYS A 121 17.84 3.94 -0.46
C LYS A 121 16.41 4.14 -0.95
N LYS A 122 15.85 3.16 -1.68
CA LYS A 122 14.44 3.20 -2.10
C LYS A 122 13.47 3.17 -0.92
N GLY A 123 13.86 2.55 0.18
CA GLY A 123 13.05 2.45 1.40
C GLY A 123 11.82 1.56 1.28
N CYS A 124 11.37 1.10 2.46
CA CYS A 124 10.08 0.48 2.67
C CYS A 124 9.53 0.92 4.03
N THR A 125 8.42 1.65 4.03
CA THR A 125 7.83 2.19 5.26
C THR A 125 7.07 1.14 6.08
N GLY A 126 6.53 0.11 5.42
CA GLY A 126 5.76 -0.94 6.10
C GLY A 126 4.47 -0.43 6.76
N PRO A 127 3.61 -1.33 7.27
CA PRO A 127 2.44 -0.92 8.04
C PRO A 127 2.79 -0.52 9.49
N ALA A 128 3.89 -1.03 10.04
CA ALA A 128 4.39 -0.74 11.39
C ALA A 128 5.91 -1.02 11.46
N PRO A 129 6.62 -0.53 12.49
CA PRO A 129 8.02 -0.88 12.71
C PRO A 129 8.24 -2.39 12.71
N GLY A 130 9.25 -2.86 11.98
CA GLY A 130 9.55 -4.29 11.84
C GLY A 130 8.70 -5.05 10.81
N LEU A 131 7.61 -4.47 10.29
CA LEU A 131 6.69 -5.16 9.39
C LEU A 131 6.82 -4.68 7.94
N CYS A 132 6.74 -5.62 7.00
CA CYS A 132 6.59 -5.33 5.58
C CYS A 132 5.10 -5.43 5.16
N PHE A 133 4.74 -4.79 4.05
CA PHE A 133 3.44 -5.02 3.40
C PHE A 133 3.32 -6.42 2.78
N ASP A 134 4.46 -7.06 2.46
CA ASP A 134 4.49 -8.48 2.07
C ASP A 134 4.50 -9.34 3.34
N PRO A 135 3.51 -10.21 3.57
CA PRO A 135 3.41 -11.02 4.79
C PRO A 135 4.59 -11.99 4.97
N ASN A 136 5.28 -12.34 3.89
CA ASN A 136 6.46 -13.21 3.93
C ASN A 136 7.77 -12.44 4.18
N ARG A 137 7.70 -11.11 4.32
CA ARG A 137 8.86 -10.24 4.54
C ARG A 137 8.80 -9.50 5.85
N ALA A 138 9.97 -9.22 6.40
CA ALA A 138 10.14 -8.42 7.62
C ALA A 138 11.16 -7.30 7.42
N HIS A 139 11.02 -6.26 8.23
CA HIS A 139 11.96 -5.15 8.29
C HIS A 139 12.88 -5.39 9.48
N PHE A 140 14.15 -5.66 9.21
CA PHE A 140 15.16 -5.82 10.25
C PHE A 140 16.53 -5.60 9.64
N ARG A 141 17.51 -5.32 10.51
CA ARG A 141 18.91 -5.27 10.12
C ARG A 141 19.49 -6.68 10.18
N PRO A 142 19.94 -7.27 9.05
CA PRO A 142 20.60 -8.56 9.09
C PRO A 142 22.02 -8.44 9.66
N ILE A 143 22.58 -9.56 10.13
CA ILE A 143 23.97 -9.63 10.59
C ILE A 143 24.94 -9.60 9.39
N ALA A 144 24.55 -10.22 8.28
CA ALA A 144 25.31 -10.24 7.03
C ALA A 144 24.35 -10.26 5.84
N LEU A 145 24.77 -9.70 4.71
CA LEU A 145 24.02 -9.68 3.46
C LEU A 145 24.81 -10.43 2.37
N PRO A 146 24.22 -11.43 1.68
CA PRO A 146 24.89 -12.09 0.57
C PRO A 146 25.26 -11.12 -0.55
N ALA A 147 26.41 -11.33 -1.20
CA ALA A 147 26.91 -10.45 -2.28
C ALA A 147 25.88 -10.29 -3.42
N ASP A 148 25.21 -11.37 -3.81
CA ASP A 148 24.17 -11.34 -4.84
C ASP A 148 22.97 -10.49 -4.44
N ALA A 149 22.62 -10.46 -3.15
CA ALA A 149 21.54 -9.63 -2.63
C ALA A 149 21.93 -8.16 -2.64
N LYS A 150 23.18 -7.86 -2.28
CA LYS A 150 23.74 -6.51 -2.38
C LYS A 150 23.75 -6.02 -3.84
N ALA A 151 24.26 -6.82 -4.78
CA ALA A 151 24.26 -6.49 -6.20
C ALA A 151 22.83 -6.27 -6.74
N PHE A 152 21.87 -7.07 -6.29
CA PHE A 152 20.47 -6.89 -6.64
C PHE A 152 19.89 -5.58 -6.09
N ILE A 153 20.20 -5.22 -4.84
CA ILE A 153 19.78 -3.96 -4.21
C ILE A 153 20.40 -2.75 -4.92
N ASP A 154 21.69 -2.83 -5.25
CA ASP A 154 22.40 -1.79 -6.00
C ASP A 154 21.73 -1.53 -7.35
N LYS A 155 21.40 -2.59 -8.09
CA LYS A 155 20.76 -2.49 -9.42
C LYS A 155 19.29 -2.04 -9.37
N ASN A 156 18.50 -2.52 -8.41
CA ASN A 156 17.04 -2.38 -8.45
C ASN A 156 16.46 -1.38 -7.46
N PHE A 157 17.22 -1.04 -6.40
CA PHE A 157 16.74 -0.23 -5.29
C PHE A 157 17.68 0.91 -4.88
N PHE A 158 18.53 1.36 -5.81
CA PHE A 158 19.44 2.51 -5.67
C PHE A 158 20.54 2.32 -4.61
N GLY A 159 20.86 1.06 -4.30
CA GLY A 159 21.88 0.69 -3.33
C GLY A 159 21.41 0.76 -1.87
N LEU A 160 22.33 0.44 -0.96
CA LEU A 160 22.06 0.40 0.49
C LEU A 160 21.80 1.79 1.06
N GLY A 161 20.88 1.85 2.03
CA GLY A 161 20.66 3.04 2.86
C GLY A 161 21.92 3.43 3.64
N GLN A 162 22.03 4.68 4.05
CA GLN A 162 23.23 5.19 4.72
C GLN A 162 23.50 4.47 6.04
N GLU A 163 22.44 4.10 6.73
CA GLU A 163 22.48 3.31 7.96
C GLU A 163 22.93 1.86 7.73
N TYR A 164 22.96 1.36 6.49
CA TYR A 164 23.28 -0.02 6.12
C TYR A 164 24.54 -0.15 5.25
N HIS A 165 25.37 0.89 5.15
CA HIS A 165 26.53 0.93 4.24
C HIS A 165 27.62 -0.11 4.56
N ASP A 166 27.63 -0.62 5.79
CA ASP A 166 28.53 -1.63 6.34
C ASP A 166 28.08 -3.08 6.05
N LEU A 167 26.90 -3.28 5.44
CA LEU A 167 26.36 -4.59 5.07
C LEU A 167 26.81 -5.11 3.71
#